data_AF-A0A3D1TT89-F1
#
_entry.id   AF-A0A3D1TT89-F1
#
_cell.length_a   1.000
_cell.length_b   1.000
_cell.length_c   1.000
_cell.angle_alpha   90.00
_cell.angle_beta   90.00
_cell.angle_gamma   90.00
#
_symmetry.space_group_name_H-M   'P 1'
#
loop_
_entity.id
_entity.type
_entity.pdbx_description
1 polymer ?
#
loop_
_entity_poly.entity_id
_entity_poly.type
_entity_poly.pdbx_seq_one_letter_code
_entity_poly.pdbx_strand_id
1 'polypeptide(L)' 'MSKPQPDLPELDLPAYMREALIEAEAAGRAGELAIGAVLVIDGQIVSRGRAGHQQSRSQLMHADASAAGRR' A
#
# COMPACT_ATOMS: atom_id res chain seq x y z
N MET A 1 -8.42 19.56 -16.85
CA MET A 1 -9.60 18.81 -16.38
C MET A 1 -9.26 18.16 -15.04
N SER A 2 -9.90 18.55 -13.94
CA SER A 2 -9.83 17.79 -12.68
C SER A 2 -10.57 16.48 -12.87
N LYS A 3 -9.92 15.35 -12.61
CA LYS A 3 -10.62 14.05 -12.57
C LYS A 3 -11.67 14.09 -11.45
N PRO A 4 -12.86 13.49 -11.65
CA PRO A 4 -13.80 13.31 -10.56
C PRO A 4 -13.11 12.51 -9.46
N GLN A 5 -13.00 13.11 -8.27
CA GLN A 5 -12.59 12.35 -7.10
C GLN A 5 -13.76 11.43 -6.73
N PRO A 6 -13.51 10.16 -6.42
CA PRO A 6 -14.56 9.29 -5.91
C PRO A 6 -15.09 9.92 -4.62
N ASP A 7 -16.39 10.23 -4.58
CA ASP A 7 -17.07 10.58 -3.35
C ASP A 7 -17.01 9.35 -2.44
N LEU A 8 -16.06 9.38 -1.50
CA LEU A 8 -15.92 8.42 -0.40
C LEU A 8 -16.32 9.13 0.91
N PRO A 9 -17.60 9.49 1.08
CA PRO A 9 -18.05 10.42 2.13
C PRO A 9 -17.85 9.90 3.57
N GLU A 10 -17.50 8.63 3.77
CA GLU A 10 -17.25 8.02 5.09
C GLU A 10 -15.77 7.84 5.46
N LEU A 11 -14.82 8.04 4.53
CA LEU A 11 -13.41 7.78 4.78
C LEU A 11 -12.65 9.10 5.01
N ASP A 12 -11.94 9.20 6.15
CA ASP A 12 -11.00 10.30 6.43
C ASP A 12 -9.71 10.12 5.60
N LEU A 13 -9.83 10.30 4.28
CA LEU A 13 -8.73 10.21 3.33
C LEU A 13 -7.54 11.07 3.74
N PRO A 14 -7.70 12.33 4.22
CA PRO A 14 -6.57 13.10 4.74
C PRO A 14 -5.82 12.42 5.88
N ALA A 15 -6.50 11.78 6.83
CA ALA A 15 -5.85 11.03 7.89
C ALA A 15 -5.09 9.82 7.37
N TYR A 16 -5.69 9.03 6.48
CA TYR A 16 -5.02 7.86 5.91
C TYR A 16 -3.81 8.25 5.05
N MET A 17 -3.91 9.34 4.29
CA MET A 17 -2.79 9.84 3.49
C MET A 17 -1.63 10.34 4.34
N ARG A 18 -1.89 10.94 5.52
CA ARG A 18 -0.82 11.29 6.47
C ARG A 18 -0.04 10.06 6.92
N GLU A 19 -0.74 8.98 7.25
CA GLU A 19 -0.09 7.72 7.63
C GLU A 19 0.72 7.10 6.48
N ALA A 20 0.22 7.17 5.24
CA ALA A 20 0.98 6.74 4.06
C ALA A 20 2.24 7.59 3.82
N LEU A 21 2.18 8.90 4.06
CA LEU A 21 3.34 9.79 3.93
C LEU A 21 4.41 9.51 4.98
N ILE A 22 4.03 9.16 6.22
CA ILE A 22 5.00 8.75 7.27
C ILE A 22 5.83 7.55 6.78
N GLU A 23 5.18 6.56 6.18
CA GLU A 23 5.83 5.39 5.60
C GLU A 23 6.72 5.75 4.40
N ALA A 24 6.26 6.65 3.53
CA ALA A 24 7.01 7.16 2.38
C ALA A 24 8.28 7.90 2.81
N GLU A 25 8.19 8.77 3.81
CA GLU A 25 9.35 9.45 4.38
C GLU A 25 10.33 8.46 5.01
N ALA A 26 9.82 7.43 5.69
CA ALA A 26 10.66 6.42 6.30
C ALA A 26 11.42 5.59 5.25
N ALA A 27 10.80 5.31 4.09
CA ALA A 27 11.50 4.73 2.94
C ALA A 27 12.54 5.69 2.34
N GLY A 28 12.19 6.97 2.15
CA GLY A 28 13.12 7.98 1.66
C GLY A 28 14.36 8.15 2.57
N ARG A 29 14.16 8.13 3.89
CA ARG A 29 15.25 8.14 4.88
C ARG A 29 16.13 6.88 4.83
N ALA A 30 15.58 5.75 4.36
CA ALA A 30 16.32 4.51 4.16
C ALA A 30 17.05 4.44 2.80
N GLY A 31 16.95 5.49 1.96
CA GLY A 31 17.53 5.52 0.62
C GLY A 31 16.72 4.75 -0.44
N GLU A 32 15.49 4.34 -0.10
CA GLU A 32 14.56 3.67 -1.00
C GLU A 32 13.67 4.69 -1.72
N LEU A 33 12.85 4.24 -2.67
CA LEU A 33 11.82 5.08 -3.27
C LEU A 33 10.85 5.58 -2.19
N ALA A 34 10.61 6.89 -2.13
CA ALA A 34 9.72 7.51 -1.14
C ALA A 34 8.24 7.24 -1.46
N ILE A 35 7.82 5.99 -1.28
CA ILE A 35 6.47 5.49 -1.53
C ILE A 35 5.98 4.79 -0.27
N GLY A 36 4.79 5.18 0.19
CA GLY A 36 4.11 4.58 1.32
C GLY A 36 2.63 4.32 0.98
N ALA A 37 2.04 3.34 1.65
CA ALA A 37 0.67 2.89 1.44
C ALA A 37 0.04 2.40 2.75
N VAL A 38 -1.29 2.51 2.83
CA VAL A 38 -2.10 1.98 3.93
C VAL A 38 -3.29 1.20 3.38
N LEU A 39 -3.66 0.09 4.03
CA LEU A 39 -4.90 -0.65 3.76
C LEU A 39 -5.92 -0.31 4.85
N VAL A 40 -7.10 0.14 4.42
CA VAL A 40 -8.20 0.51 5.31
C VAL A 40 -9.37 -0.44 5.09
N ILE A 41 -9.88 -1.03 6.18
CA ILE A 41 -11.11 -1.84 6.20
C ILE A 41 -11.99 -1.25 7.28
N ASP A 42 -13.24 -0.95 6.95
CA ASP A 42 -14.25 -0.39 7.88
C ASP A 42 -13.73 0.83 8.69
N GLY A 43 -13.00 1.72 8.02
CA GLY A 43 -12.45 2.94 8.62
C GLY A 43 -11.18 2.73 9.47
N GLN A 44 -10.69 1.50 9.61
CA GLN A 44 -9.49 1.18 10.39
C GLN A 44 -8.31 0.80 9.50
N ILE A 45 -7.12 1.33 9.81
CA ILE A 45 -5.88 0.92 9.14
C ILE A 45 -5.51 -0.47 9.63
N VAL A 46 -5.61 -1.47 8.76
CA VAL A 46 -5.24 -2.86 9.05
C VAL A 46 -3.79 -3.18 8.68
N SER A 47 -3.20 -2.42 7.76
CA SER A 47 -1.79 -2.56 7.41
C SER A 47 -1.18 -1.28 6.84
N ARG A 48 0.14 -1.19 6.94
CA ARG A 48 0.98 -0.11 6.40
C ARG A 48 2.12 -0.73 5.62
N GLY A 49 2.53 -0.09 4.53
CA GLY A 49 3.60 -0.57 3.67
C GLY A 49 4.40 0.59 3.10
N ARG A 50 5.66 0.31 2.76
CA ARG A 50 6.58 1.26 2.11
C ARG A 50 7.45 0.53 1.10
N ALA A 51 7.96 1.25 0.11
CA ALA A 51 8.91 0.65 -0.81
C ALA A 51 10.17 0.21 -0.06
N GLY A 52 10.56 -1.04 -0.29
CA GLY A 52 11.78 -1.63 0.23
C GLY A 52 12.14 -2.84 -0.62
N HIS A 53 13.35 -2.86 -1.17
CA HIS A 53 13.83 -3.98 -1.98
C HIS A 53 13.86 -5.32 -1.22
N GLN A 54 13.74 -5.33 0.11
CA GLN A 54 13.65 -6.54 0.93
C GLN A 54 12.32 -7.32 0.79
N GLN A 55 11.25 -6.70 0.27
CA GLN A 55 10.04 -7.45 -0.13
C GLN A 55 10.06 -7.91 -1.58
N SER A 56 11.16 -7.68 -2.33
CA SER A 56 11.35 -8.20 -3.69
C SER A 56 11.48 -9.73 -3.80
N ARG A 57 11.27 -10.49 -2.70
CA ARG A 57 10.89 -11.92 -2.82
C ARG A 57 9.41 -12.10 -3.21
N SER A 58 8.60 -11.05 -3.10
CA SER A 58 7.23 -11.01 -3.60
C SER A 58 7.15 -10.66 -5.10
N GLN A 59 8.28 -10.62 -5.83
CA GLN A 59 8.23 -10.80 -7.29
C GLN A 59 7.80 -12.24 -7.66
N LEU A 60 7.76 -13.18 -6.70
CA LEU A 60 7.14 -14.50 -6.87
C LEU A 60 5.61 -14.49 -6.73
N MET A 61 4.97 -13.39 -6.29
CA MET A 61 3.50 -13.28 -6.25
C MET A 61 2.93 -12.70 -7.56
N HIS A 62 3.68 -12.89 -8.65
CA HIS A 62 3.19 -12.76 -10.03
C HIS A 62 3.51 -14.03 -10.85
N ALA A 63 4.02 -15.08 -10.21
CA ALA A 63 3.89 -16.42 -10.75
C ALA A 63 2.46 -16.85 -10.44
N ASP A 64 1.64 -16.99 -11.48
CA ASP A 64 0.29 -17.55 -11.47
C ASP A 64 -0.07 -18.27 -10.16
N ALA A 65 -1.13 -17.82 -9.50
CA ALA A 65 -1.95 -18.72 -8.70
C ALA A 65 -2.58 -19.77 -9.64
N SER A 66 -1.75 -20.66 -10.19
CA SER A 66 -2.17 -21.86 -10.87
C SER A 66 -2.68 -22.80 -9.80
N ALA A 67 -4.00 -22.78 -9.64
CA ALA A 67 -4.75 -23.84 -9.03
C ALA A 67 -4.33 -25.20 -9.62
N ALA A 68 -3.97 -26.16 -8.76
CA ALA A 68 -4.49 -27.53 -8.74
C ALA A 68 -3.59 -28.39 -7.84
N GLY A 69 -4.21 -29.07 -6.88
CA GLY A 69 -3.51 -29.91 -5.93
C GLY A 69 -2.76 -31.09 -6.56
N ARG A 70 -1.81 -31.61 -5.79
CA ARG A 70 -1.37 -32.99 -5.95
C ARG A 70 -0.74 -33.51 -4.65
N ARG A 71 -1.47 -34.46 -4.05
CA ARG A 71 -1.10 -35.50 -3.07
C ARG A 71 -0.69 -35.08 -1.68
#